data_AF-X0RRM5-F1
#
_entry.id   AF-X0RRM5-F1
#
_cell.length_a   1.000
_cell.length_b   1.000
_cell.length_c   1.000
_cell.angle_alpha   90.00
_cell.angle_beta   90.00
_cell.angle_gamma   90.00
#
_symmetry.space_group_name_H-M   'P 1'
#
loop_
_entity.id
_entity.type
_entity.pdbx_description
1 polymer ?
#
loop_
_entity_poly.entity_id
_entity_poly.type
_entity_poly.pdbx_seq_one_letter_code
_entity_poly.pdbx_strand_id
1 'polypeptide(L)' 'MGVLPQLSESTLDSICRSLAEAVTHKELTLLLTQCGIDERDGNPRWERMLLALLRRQQQDQCGNNA' A
#
# COMPACT_ATOMS: atom_id res chain seq x y z
N MET A 1 -21.33 10.45 -4.65
CA MET A 1 -20.28 9.60 -4.06
C MET A 1 -19.13 9.56 -5.05
N GLY A 2 -17.94 10.03 -4.65
CA GLY A 2 -16.79 10.06 -5.55
C GLY A 2 -16.26 8.65 -5.74
N VAL A 3 -16.17 8.19 -6.98
CA VAL A 3 -15.43 6.96 -7.32
C VAL A 3 -13.96 7.28 -7.16
N LEU A 4 -13.31 6.73 -6.13
CA LEU A 4 -11.86 6.82 -6.00
C LEU A 4 -11.23 5.88 -7.04
N PRO A 5 -10.34 6.39 -7.92
CA PRO A 5 -9.72 5.55 -8.94
C PRO A 5 -8.87 4.47 -8.27
N GLN A 6 -8.99 3.23 -8.74
CA GLN A 6 -8.01 2.21 -8.40
C GLN A 6 -6.68 2.57 -9.06
N LEU A 7 -5.62 2.65 -8.26
CA LEU A 7 -4.26 2.59 -8.79
C LEU A 7 -4.03 1.17 -9.31
N SER A 8 -3.40 1.05 -10.47
CA SER A 8 -2.98 -0.25 -10.99
C SER A 8 -1.91 -0.85 -10.08
N GLU A 9 -1.83 -2.17 -10.04
CA GLU A 9 -0.80 -2.90 -9.29
C GLU A 9 0.61 -2.46 -9.70
N SER A 10 0.85 -2.21 -10.99
CA SER A 10 2.13 -1.69 -11.49
C SER A 10 2.49 -0.29 -10.96
N THR A 11 1.49 0.58 -10.78
CA THR A 11 1.70 1.90 -10.16
C THR A 11 1.99 1.75 -8.67
N LEU A 12 1.27 0.88 -7.97
CA LEU A 12 1.52 0.60 -6.55
C LEU A 12 2.91 0.00 -6.33
N ASP A 13 3.33 -0.97 -7.16
CA ASP A 13 4.66 -1.57 -7.08
C ASP A 13 5.76 -0.52 -7.27
N SER A 14 5.63 0.35 -8.28
CA SER A 14 6.59 1.42 -8.54
C SER A 14 6.72 2.38 -7.35
N ILE A 15 5.59 2.80 -6.76
CA ILE A 15 5.56 3.66 -5.57
C ILE A 15 6.21 2.95 -4.37
N CYS A 16 5.87 1.68 -4.14
CA CYS A 16 6.41 0.89 -3.03
C CYS A 16 7.91 0.71 -3.13
N ARG A 17 8.46 0.51 -4.34
CA ARG A 17 9.90 0.43 -4.57
C ARG A 17 10.60 1.73 -4.22
N SER A 18 10.10 2.86 -4.74
CA SER A 18 10.69 4.17 -4.44
C SER A 18 10.63 4.52 -2.96
N LEU A 19 9.50 4.22 -2.28
CA LEU A 19 9.37 4.48 -0.86
C LEU A 19 10.27 3.58 -0.02
N ALA A 20 10.37 2.29 -0.34
CA ALA A 20 11.19 1.34 0.42
C ALA A 20 12.70 1.63 0.36
N GLU A 21 13.15 2.40 -0.63
CA GLU A 21 14.51 2.94 -0.69
C GLU A 21 14.67 4.21 0.15
N ALA A 22 13.63 5.06 0.20
CA ALA A 22 13.65 6.33 0.90
C ALA A 22 13.41 6.21 2.42
N VAL A 23 12.77 5.14 2.89
CA VAL A 23 12.38 4.98 4.30
C VAL A 23 13.08 3.82 4.98
N THR A 24 13.38 4.00 6.26
CA THR A 24 13.80 2.90 7.14
C THR A 24 12.63 1.97 7.45
N HIS A 25 12.92 0.77 7.97
CA HIS A 25 11.87 -0.16 8.39
C HIS A 25 10.92 0.47 9.43
N LYS A 26 11.47 1.21 10.39
CA LYS A 26 10.69 1.84 11.46
C LYS A 26 9.75 2.93 10.93
N GLU A 27 10.24 3.76 10.00
CA GLU A 27 9.42 4.79 9.36
C GLU A 27 8.32 4.17 8.51
N LEU A 28 8.59 3.07 7.83
CA LEU A 28 7.57 2.35 7.09
C LEU A 28 6.45 1.84 8.01
N THR A 29 6.79 1.15 9.09
CA THR A 29 5.83 0.66 10.08
C THR A 29 4.98 1.80 10.63
N LEU A 30 5.62 2.93 10.94
CA LEU A 30 4.94 4.12 11.45
C LEU A 30 3.98 4.70 10.42
N LEU A 31 4.38 4.81 9.15
CA LEU A 31 3.54 5.30 8.05
C LEU A 31 2.31 4.41 7.84
N LEU A 32 2.48 3.09 7.78
CA LEU A 32 1.37 2.15 7.63
C LEU A 32 0.40 2.25 8.80
N THR A 33 0.92 2.30 10.03
CA THR A 33 0.12 2.43 11.25
C THR A 33 -0.66 3.75 11.28
N GLN A 34 -0.04 4.87 10.90
CA GLN A 34 -0.70 6.18 10.84
C GLN A 34 -1.85 6.22 9.83
N CYS A 35 -1.73 5.46 8.73
CA CYS A 35 -2.79 5.30 7.74
C CYS A 35 -3.84 4.24 8.14
N GLY A 36 -3.68 3.59 9.29
CA GLY A 36 -4.53 2.47 9.73
C GLY A 36 -4.43 1.25 8.82
N ILE A 37 -3.28 1.07 8.16
CA ILE A 37 -3.00 -0.04 7.26
C ILE A 37 -2.24 -1.10 8.04
N ASP A 38 -2.80 -2.30 8.13
CA ASP A 38 -2.13 -3.43 8.77
C ASP A 38 -0.89 -3.84 7.98
N GLU A 39 0.22 -4.04 8.69
CA GLU A 39 1.41 -4.62 8.09
C GLU A 39 1.14 -6.01 7.52
N ARG A 40 1.90 -6.36 6.48
CA ARG A 40 1.86 -7.66 5.83
C ARG A 40 3.25 -8.26 5.80
N ASP A 41 3.30 -9.58 5.90
CA ASP A 41 4.50 -10.35 5.66
C ASP A 41 4.92 -10.20 4.18
N GLY A 42 6.23 -10.11 3.95
CA GLY A 42 6.84 -9.89 2.64
C GLY A 42 8.35 -9.70 2.79
N ASN A 43 9.13 -10.01 1.78
CA ASN A 43 10.56 -9.78 1.76
C ASN A 43 11.02 -9.62 0.30
N PRO A 44 11.34 -8.39 -0.17
CA PRO A 44 11.88 -7.25 0.59
C PRO A 44 10.84 -6.27 1.16
N ARG A 45 11.29 -5.15 1.77
CA ARG A 45 10.40 -4.13 2.38
C ARG A 45 9.31 -3.61 1.44
N TRP A 46 9.63 -3.38 0.16
CA TRP A 46 8.65 -2.90 -0.83
C TRP A 46 7.48 -3.87 -1.01
N GLU A 47 7.72 -5.18 -0.89
CA GLU A 47 6.68 -6.21 -1.04
C GLU A 47 5.68 -6.13 0.13
N ARG A 48 6.17 -5.88 1.35
CA ARG A 48 5.31 -5.65 2.53
C ARG A 48 4.37 -4.48 2.31
N MET A 49 4.90 -3.37 1.76
CA MET A 49 4.11 -2.18 1.43
C MET A 49 3.04 -2.49 0.39
N LEU A 50 3.45 -3.16 -0.68
CA LEU A 50 2.56 -3.49 -1.79
C LEU A 50 1.40 -4.37 -1.33
N LEU A 51 1.68 -5.43 -0.58
CA LEU A 51 0.66 -6.33 -0.05
C LEU A 51 -0.29 -5.63 0.93
N ALA A 52 0.24 -4.74 1.77
CA ALA A 52 -0.55 -3.95 2.71
C ALA A 52 -1.50 -2.99 1.97
N LEU A 53 -1.00 -2.29 0.94
CA LEU A 53 -1.78 -1.35 0.13
C LEU A 53 -2.82 -2.05 -0.75
N LEU A 54 -2.47 -3.16 -1.40
CA LEU A 54 -3.41 -3.96 -2.19
C LEU A 54 -4.56 -4.47 -1.34
N ARG A 55 -4.27 -4.99 -0.15
CA ARG A 55 -5.31 -5.41 0.79
C ARG A 55 -6.19 -4.25 1.21
N ARG A 56 -5.60 -3.10 1.53
CA ARG A 56 -6.37 -1.92 1.92
C ARG A 56 -7.27 -1.44 0.79
N GLN A 57 -6.78 -1.41 -0.44
CA GLN A 57 -7.56 -1.05 -1.62
C GLN A 57 -8.74 -2.00 -1.85
N GLN A 58 -8.57 -3.31 -1.60
CA GLN A 58 -9.65 -4.29 -1.63
C GLN A 58 -10.67 -4.07 -0.51
N GLN A 59 -10.22 -3.78 0.72
CA GLN A 59 -11.08 -3.52 1.88
C GLN A 59 -11.91 -2.25 1.71
N ASP A 60 -11.28 -1.18 1.23
CA ASP A 60 -11.92 0.12 1.03
C ASP A 60 -12.90 0.12 -0.15
N GLN A 61 -12.99 -0.99 -0.90
CA GLN A 61 -13.79 -1.11 -2.13
C GLN A 61 -13.53 0.02 -3.13
N CYS A 62 -12.34 0.63 -3.08
CA CYS A 62 -11.89 1.57 -4.09
C CYS A 62 -11.95 0.83 -5.42
N GLY A 63 -12.84 1.23 -6.33
CA GLY A 63 -13.08 0.61 -7.64
C GLY A 63 -14.12 -0.51 -7.75
N ASN A 64 -14.92 -0.82 -6.72
CA ASN A 64 -16.08 -1.72 -6.87
C ASN A 64 -17.39 -1.06 -6.43
N ASN A 65 -17.90 -0.20 -7.32
CA ASN A 65 -19.32 -0.14 -7.67
C ASN A 65 -19.37 0.22 -9.16
N ALA A 66 -19.22 -0.80 -9.99
CA ALA A 66 -19.75 -0.82 -11.35
C ALA A 66 -20.96 -1.76 -11.33
#